data_AF-A0A5K1F8Z6-F1
#
_entry.id   AF-A0A5K1F8Z6-F1
#
_cell.length_a   1.000
_cell.length_b   1.000
_cell.length_c   1.000
_cell.angle_alpha   90.00
_cell.angle_beta   90.00
_cell.angle_gamma   90.00
#
_symmetry.space_group_name_H-M   'P 1'
#
loop_
_entity.id
_entity.type
_entity.pdbx_description
1 polymer ?
#
loop_
_entity_poly.entity_id
_entity_poly.type
_entity_poly.pdbx_seq_one_letter_code
_entity_poly.pdbx_strand_id
1 'polypeptide(L)' 'YATASVTGSYRGGEGTLSIWRPRLEDDSEMSISQIWVLNSTPNDFSMSLEAGWM' A
#
# COMPACT_ATOMS: atom_id res chain seq x y z
N TYR A 1 4.54 -8.00 -6.63
CA TYR A 1 3.82 -7.29 -5.56
C TYR A 1 4.14 -7.99 -4.24
N ALA A 2 4.23 -7.25 -3.15
CA ALA A 2 4.41 -7.81 -1.81
C ALA A 2 3.10 -7.65 -1.05
N THR A 3 2.67 -8.71 -0.35
CA THR A 3 1.44 -8.70 0.45
C THR A 3 1.76 -9.16 1.86
N ALA A 4 1.39 -8.38 2.86
CA ALA A 4 1.49 -8.74 4.27
C ALA A 4 0.08 -8.72 4.88
N SER A 5 -0.26 -9.74 5.67
CA SER A 5 -1.54 -9.82 6.39
C SER A 5 -1.32 -10.17 7.85
N VAL A 6 -2.11 -9.56 8.72
CA VAL A 6 -2.13 -9.82 10.16
C VAL A 6 -3.56 -10.02 10.61
N THR A 7 -3.80 -10.94 11.55
CA THR A 7 -5.14 -11.28 12.06
C THR A 7 -5.17 -11.11 13.57
N GLY A 8 -6.15 -10.39 14.11
CA GLY A 8 -6.21 -10.06 15.54
C GLY A 8 -6.86 -8.70 15.82
N SER A 9 -6.95 -8.34 17.10
CA SER A 9 -7.42 -7.01 17.51
C SER A 9 -6.23 -6.05 17.61
N TYR A 10 -6.21 -5.05 16.71
CA TYR A 10 -5.13 -4.07 16.63
C TYR A 10 -5.69 -2.66 16.81
N ARG A 11 -4.99 -1.81 17.58
CA ARG A 11 -5.38 -0.42 17.84
C ARG A 11 -4.72 0.60 16.90
N GLY A 12 -3.86 0.13 16.01
CA GLY A 12 -3.07 0.93 15.09
C GLY A 12 -1.89 0.09 14.56
N GLY A 13 -1.25 0.57 13.50
CA GLY A 13 -0.06 -0.05 12.92
C GLY A 13 0.84 1.03 12.33
N GLU A 14 2.14 0.89 12.58
CA GLU A 14 3.17 1.68 11.92
C GLU A 14 3.98 0.74 11.03
N GLY A 15 4.28 1.19 9.82
CA GLY A 15 5.12 0.45 8.88
C GLY A 15 5.91 1.43 8.03
N THR A 16 7.16 1.10 7.77
CA THR A 16 7.99 1.83 6.81
C THR A 16 8.08 1.03 5.53
N LEU A 17 7.62 1.62 4.42
CA LEU A 17 7.83 1.09 3.08
C LEU A 17 8.95 1.88 2.41
N SER A 18 10.06 1.23 2.08
CA SER A 18 11.15 1.84 1.32
C SER A 18 11.14 1.34 -0.11
N ILE A 19 11.15 2.27 -1.07
CA ILE A 19 11.20 1.97 -2.49
C ILE A 19 12.53 2.46 -3.02
N TRP A 20 13.34 1.54 -3.55
CA TRP A 20 14.70 1.84 -3.98
C TRP A 20 14.84 1.67 -5.49
N ARG A 21 15.24 2.74 -6.17
CA ARG A 21 15.68 2.78 -7.57
C ARG A 21 14.82 1.92 -8.49
N PRO A 22 13.55 2.29 -8.72
CA PRO A 22 12.74 1.61 -9.72
C PRO A 22 13.49 1.65 -11.06
N ARG A 23 13.64 0.47 -11.68
CA ARG A 23 14.28 0.36 -12.98
C ARG A 23 13.23 0.63 -14.06
N LEU A 24 13.51 1.62 -14.89
CA LEU A 24 12.78 1.90 -16.12
C LEU A 24 13.58 1.29 -17.28
N GLU A 25 12.89 0.74 -18.28
CA GLU A 25 13.57 0.20 -19.46
C GLU A 25 13.82 1.29 -20.51
N ASP A 26 13.03 2.37 -20.49
CA ASP A 26 13.18 3.55 -21.34
C ASP A 26 12.87 4.86 -20.59
N ASP A 27 13.47 5.98 -21.03
CA ASP A 27 13.30 7.30 -20.41
C ASP A 27 11.88 7.90 -20.60
N SER A 28 11.06 7.31 -21.47
CA SER A 28 9.65 7.66 -21.64
C SER A 28 8.71 6.94 -20.65
N GLU A 29 9.23 6.01 -19.84
CA GLU A 29 8.44 5.24 -18.87
C GLU A 29 8.37 5.91 -17.49
N MET A 30 7.42 5.47 -16.68
CA MET A 30 7.17 5.98 -15.33
C MET A 30 7.02 4.83 -14.33
N SER A 31 7.51 5.04 -13.11
CA SER A 31 7.23 4.15 -11.99
C SER A 31 6.22 4.80 -11.05
N ILE A 32 5.18 4.06 -10.68
CA ILE A 32 4.16 4.51 -9.73
C ILE A 32 4.17 3.56 -8.55
N SER A 33 4.07 4.13 -7.34
CA SER A 33 3.96 3.36 -6.11
C SER A 33 2.71 3.75 -5.34
N GLN A 34 2.02 2.76 -4.76
CA GLN A 34 0.75 2.94 -4.05
C GLN A 34 0.72 2.11 -2.77
N ILE A 35 0.03 2.63 -1.75
CA ILE A 35 -0.29 1.90 -0.51
C ILE A 35 -1.80 1.89 -0.33
N TRP A 36 -2.34 0.73 0.05
CA TRP A 36 -3.76 0.52 0.36
C TRP A 36 -3.90 0.09 1.82
N VAL A 37 -4.62 0.88 2.62
CA VAL A 37 -5.05 0.47 3.97
C VAL A 37 -6.53 0.15 3.90
N LEU A 38 -6.88 -1.12 4.10
CA LEU A 38 -8.26 -1.60 4.05
C LEU A 38 -8.70 -1.98 5.46
N ASN A 39 -9.77 -1.35 5.94
CA ASN A 39 -10.50 -1.83 7.10
C ASN A 39 -11.74 -2.60 6.64
N SER A 40 -11.84 -3.88 7.00
CA SER A 40 -13.05 -4.67 6.83
C SER A 40 -13.82 -4.66 8.15
N THR A 41 -15.00 -4.06 8.13
CA THR A 41 -15.96 -4.15 9.24
C THR A 41 -16.91 -5.32 9.00
N PRO A 42 -17.50 -5.94 10.05
CA PRO A 42 -18.47 -7.03 9.91
C PRO A 42 -19.73 -6.70 9.09
N ASN A 43 -19.95 -5.43 8.73
CA ASN A 43 -21.11 -4.93 8.01
C ASN A 43 -20.77 -4.48 6.57
N ASP A 44 -19.70 -5.02 5.99
CA ASP A 44 -19.25 -4.79 4.60
C ASP A 44 -18.85 -3.35 4.24
N PHE A 45 -18.67 -2.45 5.22
CA PHE A 45 -18.05 -1.16 4.95
C PHE A 45 -16.53 -1.33 4.85
N SER A 46 -16.01 -1.07 3.64
CA SER A 46 -14.59 -1.01 3.34
C SER A 46 -14.16 0.45 3.24
N MET A 47 -13.29 0.89 4.14
CA MET A 47 -12.66 2.20 4.06
C MET A 47 -11.26 2.03 3.49
N SER A 48 -10.96 2.73 2.38
CA SER A 48 -9.64 2.76 1.76
C SER A 48 -9.03 4.15 1.87
N LEU A 49 -7.74 4.19 2.20
CA LEU A 49 -6.89 5.37 2.06
C LEU A 49 -5.84 5.06 1.00
N GLU A 50 -5.77 5.90 -0.03
CA GLU A 50 -4.81 5.80 -1.12
C GLU A 50 -3.83 6.98 -1.06
N ALA A 51 -2.54 6.65 -1.10
CA ALA A 51 -1.46 7.62 -1.25
C ALA A 51 -0.48 7.09 -2.30
N GLY A 52 -0.08 7.96 -3.23
CA GLY A 52 0.83 7.63 -4.32
C GLY A 52 1.85 8.73 -4.59
N TRP A 53 2.95 8.33 -5.22
CA TRP A 53 4.02 9.22 -5.67
C TRP A 53 4.55 8.77 -7.04
N MET A 54 5.13 9.72 -7.77
CA MET A 54 5.80 9.56 -9.07
C MET A 54 7.31 9.78 -8.89
#